data_AF-A0AAV8YG92-F1
#
_entry.id   AF-A0AAV8YG92-F1
#
_cell.length_a   1.000
_cell.length_b   1.000
_cell.length_c   1.000
_cell.angle_alpha   90.00
_cell.angle_beta   90.00
_cell.angle_gamma   90.00
#
_symmetry.space_group_name_H-M   'P 1'
#
loop_
_entity.id
_entity.type
_entity.pdbx_description
1 polymer ?
#
loop_
_entity_poly.entity_id
_entity_poly.type
_entity_poly.pdbx_seq_one_letter_code
_entity_poly.pdbx_strand_id
1 'polypeptide(L)' 'IKVVYTCGLCEVIVDEITDHPCIEGYGHIYIDNNHYFYPMMEKTIIRRSELDDNTEDVVEDELETNENICPTKRQ' A
#
# COMPACT_ATOMS: atom_id res chain seq x y z
N ILE A 1 -14.95 -10.82 -17.46
CA ILE A 1 -14.01 -10.93 -16.31
C ILE A 1 -14.14 -9.61 -15.56
N LYS A 2 -14.44 -9.66 -14.26
CA LYS A 2 -14.52 -8.47 -13.39
C LYS A 2 -13.15 -8.27 -12.76
N VAL A 3 -12.62 -7.05 -12.78
CA VAL A 3 -11.37 -6.70 -12.09
C VAL A 3 -11.71 -6.50 -10.61
N VAL A 4 -10.89 -7.06 -9.73
CA VAL A 4 -10.98 -6.87 -8.28
C VAL A 4 -9.69 -6.21 -7.80
N TYR A 5 -9.77 -5.51 -6.69
CA TYR A 5 -8.65 -4.81 -6.09
C TYR A 5 -8.42 -5.29 -4.66
N THR A 6 -7.18 -5.27 -4.20
CA THR A 6 -6.81 -5.68 -2.84
C THR A 6 -6.30 -4.48 -2.05
N CYS A 7 -6.80 -4.28 -0.83
CA CYS A 7 -6.31 -3.20 0.01
C CYS A 7 -4.94 -3.53 0.58
N GLY A 8 -3.91 -2.73 0.30
CA GLY A 8 -2.56 -2.92 0.84
C GLY A 8 -2.39 -2.60 2.33
N LEU A 9 -3.47 -2.33 3.07
CA LEU A 9 -3.45 -2.08 4.52
C LEU A 9 -4.13 -3.15 5.35
N CYS A 10 -5.20 -3.73 4.83
CA CYS A 10 -6.03 -4.71 5.55
C CYS A 10 -6.28 -5.99 4.74
N GLU A 11 -5.70 -6.12 3.54
CA GLU A 11 -5.80 -7.29 2.67
C GLU A 11 -7.23 -7.65 2.23
N VAL A 12 -8.18 -6.72 2.38
CA VAL A 12 -9.57 -6.92 1.93
C VAL A 12 -9.65 -6.76 0.42
N ILE A 13 -10.26 -7.75 -0.24
CA ILE A 13 -10.54 -7.73 -1.68
C ILE A 13 -11.89 -7.06 -1.93
N VAL A 14 -11.91 -6.05 -2.79
CA VAL A 14 -13.10 -5.27 -3.15
C VAL A 14 -13.29 -5.15 -4.65
N ASP A 15 -14.54 -4.98 -5.05
CA ASP A 15 -14.91 -4.67 -6.43
C ASP A 15 -14.73 -3.17 -6.76
N GLU A 16 -14.91 -2.30 -5.77
CA GLU A 16 -14.83 -0.85 -5.88
C GLU A 16 -14.03 -0.30 -4.70
N ILE A 17 -13.13 0.65 -4.96
CA ILE A 17 -12.20 1.19 -3.96
C ILE A 17 -12.81 2.37 -3.19
N THR A 18 -13.74 3.12 -3.80
CA THR A 18 -14.20 4.45 -3.36
C THR A 18 -14.74 4.54 -1.94
N ASP A 19 -15.33 3.45 -1.44
CA ASP A 19 -15.93 3.41 -0.10
C ASP A 19 -15.09 2.62 0.91
N HIS A 20 -13.82 2.33 0.58
CA HIS A 20 -12.98 1.51 1.44
C HIS A 20 -12.48 2.31 2.66
N PRO A 21 -12.71 1.87 3.91
CA PRO A 21 -12.38 2.67 5.10
C PRO A 21 -10.90 3.08 5.20
N CYS A 22 -9.98 2.26 4.68
CA CYS A 22 -8.55 2.58 4.75
C CYS A 22 -8.10 3.78 3.88
N ILE A 23 -8.93 4.22 2.92
CA ILE A 23 -8.63 5.41 2.10
C ILE A 23 -9.38 6.66 2.59
N GLU A 24 -10.20 6.55 3.64
CA GLU A 24 -10.93 7.69 4.18
C GLU A 24 -9.96 8.75 4.71
N GLY A 25 -10.15 10.00 4.27
CA GLY A 25 -9.28 11.12 4.63
C GLY A 25 -8.05 11.30 3.74
N TYR A 26 -7.81 10.42 2.77
CA TYR A 26 -6.73 10.56 1.79
C TYR A 26 -7.23 11.19 0.50
N GLY A 27 -6.47 12.16 -0.04
CA GLY A 27 -6.83 12.85 -1.28
C GLY A 27 -6.53 12.06 -2.55
N HIS A 28 -5.65 11.05 -2.46
CA HIS A 28 -5.17 10.27 -3.59
C HIS A 28 -4.97 8.80 -3.20
N ILE A 29 -5.04 7.94 -4.22
CA ILE A 29 -4.88 6.50 -4.10
C ILE A 29 -3.89 6.08 -5.18
N TYR A 30 -2.95 5.23 -4.82
CA TYR A 30 -2.05 4.56 -5.75
C TYR A 30 -2.54 3.13 -5.98
N ILE A 31 -2.54 2.67 -7.23
CA ILE A 31 -2.87 1.30 -7.60
C ILE A 31 -1.67 0.72 -8.35
N ASP A 32 -1.16 -0.42 -7.89
CA ASP A 32 -0.04 -1.09 -8.52
C ASP A 32 -0.47 -2.04 -9.66
N ASN A 33 0.51 -2.69 -10.30
CA ASN A 33 0.26 -3.63 -11.39
C ASN A 33 -0.44 -4.92 -10.95
N ASN A 34 -0.46 -5.19 -9.65
CA ASN A 34 -1.06 -6.38 -9.04
C ASN A 34 -2.48 -6.09 -8.54
N HIS A 35 -3.03 -4.91 -8.85
CA HIS A 35 -4.33 -4.41 -8.39
C HIS A 35 -4.40 -4.21 -6.87
N TYR A 36 -3.25 -4.06 -6.20
CA TYR A 36 -3.25 -3.55 -4.85
C TYR A 36 -3.45 -2.05 -4.87
N PHE A 37 -4.30 -1.54 -3.99
CA PHE A 37 -4.49 -0.12 -3.79
C PHE A 37 -4.01 0.32 -2.41
N TYR A 38 -3.46 1.53 -2.38
CA TYR A 38 -2.83 2.13 -1.22
C TYR A 38 -3.25 3.59 -1.08
N PRO A 39 -3.56 4.08 0.13
CA PRO A 39 -3.71 5.50 0.35
C PRO A 39 -2.38 6.22 0.11
N MET A 40 -2.43 7.38 -0.52
CA MET A 40 -1.23 8.13 -0.94
C MET A 40 -1.14 9.48 -0.22
N MET A 41 0.07 9.82 0.23
CA MET A 41 0.40 11.14 0.80
C MET A 41 1.55 11.76 0.00
N GLU A 42 1.31 12.89 -0.68
CA GLU A 42 2.31 13.58 -1.53
C GLU A 42 2.97 12.70 -2.61
N LYS A 43 3.99 11.91 -2.25
CA LYS A 43 4.75 10.98 -3.11
C LYS A 43 4.98 9.60 -2.48
N THR A 44 4.42 9.36 -1.30
CA THR A 44 4.53 8.11 -0.55
C THR A 44 3.18 7.39 -0.51
N ILE A 45 3.23 6.09 -0.27
CA ILE A 45 2.05 5.26 -0.02
C ILE A 45 2.06 4.74 1.40
N ILE A 46 0.87 4.53 1.95
CA ILE A 46 0.71 3.90 3.26
C ILE A 46 0.34 2.43 3.02
N ARG A 47 1.16 1.50 3.52
CA ARG A 47 0.94 0.05 3.36
C ARG A 47 1.26 -0.72 4.62
N ARG A 48 0.67 -1.90 4.77
CA ARG A 48 1.12 -2.89 5.75
C ARG A 48 2.36 -3.58 5.21
N SER A 49 3.40 -3.69 6.02
CA SER A 49 4.63 -4.39 5.65
C SER A 49 5.14 -5.22 6.82
N GLU A 50 5.73 -6.38 6.49
CA GLU A 50 6.59 -7.11 7.42
C GLU A 50 7.89 -6.32 7.64
N LEU A 51 8.32 -6.25 8.89
CA LEU A 51 9.54 -5.61 9.37
C LEU A 51 10.60 -6.69 9.72
N ASP A 52 11.85 -6.27 9.94
CA ASP A 52 12.99 -7.19 10.14
C ASP A 52 12.86 -8.11 11.36
N ASP A 53 11.99 -7.76 12.32
CA ASP A 53 11.70 -8.54 13.53
C ASP A 53 10.52 -9.52 13.35
N ASN A 54 10.07 -9.77 12.12
CA ASN A 54 8.88 -10.57 11.78
C ASN A 54 7.58 -10.00 12.37
N THR A 55 7.55 -8.69 12.68
CA THR A 55 6.31 -7.99 12.99
C THR A 55 5.74 -7.35 11.74
N GLU A 56 4.43 -7.11 11.73
CA GLU A 56 3.78 -6.34 10.68
C GLU A 56 3.35 -4.98 11.24
N ASP A 57 3.67 -3.91 10.52
CA ASP A 57 3.21 -2.57 10.87
C ASP A 57 2.76 -1.79 9.63
N VAL A 58 2.07 -0.68 9.87
CA VAL A 58 1.70 0.28 8.84
C VAL A 58 2.86 1.23 8.62
N VAL A 59 3.43 1.20 7.43
CA VAL A 59 4.59 2.01 7.03
C VAL A 59 4.21 2.99 5.93
N GLU A 60 4.91 4.11 5.92
CA GLU A 60 4.94 5.04 4.80
C GLU A 60 6.13 4.67 3.91
N ASP A 61 5.86 4.39 2.64
CA ASP A 61 6.84 3.91 1.68
C ASP A 61 6.92 4.86 0.49
N GLU A 62 8.13 5.18 0.03
CA GLU A 62 8.31 6.04 -1.14
C GLU A 62 7.93 5.26 -2.40
N LEU A 63 7.22 5.92 -3.33
CA LEU A 63 6.96 5.32 -4.64
C LEU A 63 8.25 5.29 -5.46
N GLU A 64 9.08 4.28 -5.21
CA GLU A 64 10.29 4.09 -5.99
C GLU A 64 9.96 3.62 -7.39
N THR A 65 10.60 4.24 -8.38
CA THR A 65 10.51 3.85 -9.78
C THR A 65 11.35 2.60 -10.02
N ASN A 66 10.84 1.49 -9.51
CA ASN A 66 11.18 0.10 -9.82
C ASN A 66 12.59 -0.41 -9.47
N GLU A 67 12.59 -1.65 -8.97
CA GLU A 67 13.68 -2.61 -8.81
C GLU A 67 14.54 -2.54 -7.53
N ASN A 68 14.01 -3.15 -6.46
CA ASN A 68 14.71 -3.70 -5.27
C ASN A 68 15.15 -2.71 -4.18
N ILE A 69 14.23 -2.29 -3.30
CA ILE A 69 14.62 -1.86 -1.95
C ILE A 69 13.83 -2.62 -0.88
N CYS A 70 14.33 -3.81 -0.57
CA CYS A 70 14.86 -4.01 0.77
C CYS A 70 16.40 -4.02 0.59
N PRO A 71 17.10 -3.04 1.17
CA PRO A 71 17.89 -3.44 2.32
C PRO A 71 17.72 -2.45 3.47
N THR A 72 17.34 -3.02 4.61
CA THR A 72 17.68 -2.59 5.95
C THR A 72 19.06 -1.89 6.01
N LYS A 73 19.12 -0.70 6.63
CA LYS A 73 20.22 -0.24 7.53
C LYS A 73 20.13 1.26 7.84
N ARG A 74 19.99 1.61 9.12
CA ARG A 74 20.83 2.65 9.76
C ARG A 74 21.22 2.20 11.18
N GLN A 75 22.53 1.98 11.31
CA GLN A 75 23.43 1.83 12.47
C GLN A 75 22.85 1.54 13.85
#